data_AF-A0A5C6DRP9-F1
#
_entry.id   AF-A0A5C6DRP9-F1
#
_cell.length_a   1.000
_cell.length_b   1.000
_cell.length_c   1.000
_cell.angle_alpha   90.00
_cell.angle_beta   90.00
_cell.angle_gamma   90.00
#
_symmetry.space_group_name_H-M   'P 1'
#
loop_
_entity.id
_entity.type
_entity.pdbx_description
1 polymer ?
#
loop_
_entity_poly.entity_id
_entity_poly.type
_entity_poly.pdbx_seq_one_letter_code
_entity_poly.pdbx_strand_id
1 'polypeptide(L)'
;MQLRIIELYEREKPITFSSHGDEKLRRSARKHFGGWRRAVESLGLASELRKSWTRPQVIEAIRVRRAEGHRLFKTYEEDPSLFRAARKHFGNWPRAMQAAGIEMQSRQRWDKCRVIERLKELVETYPGGNIRQLDPCVVGPAERRFGSLEKAMQAAGIEPPRRRWTEKRIIRTIQSHYAIGSSIRDAGFGDDRLARAAKRWFGSWDKAVAAAGFADCIEVYKPPKQWTASGVIRAIRKWRADGKSFKDIWMDNTGLVNAAKHHFGRWRNAVETAGFEIENRVWTRQEVIADIKQRHSVGHSLNSSHPTNVNLVQAARRHFGSWSRAKIAAGVQSKSGKSRKPR
;
A
#
# COMPACT_ATOMS: atom_id res chain seq x y z
N MET A 1 -67.50 26.95 -30.00
CA MET A 1 -67.02 25.66 -29.44
C MET A 1 -65.56 25.75 -28.97
N GLN A 2 -64.65 26.37 -29.74
CA GLN A 2 -63.29 26.72 -29.29
C GLN A 2 -63.30 27.52 -27.98
N LEU A 3 -64.17 28.53 -27.87
CA LEU A 3 -64.30 29.37 -26.66
C LEU A 3 -64.67 28.57 -25.40
N ARG A 4 -65.50 27.52 -25.51
CA ARG A 4 -65.98 26.73 -24.35
C ARG A 4 -64.89 25.80 -23.77
N ILE A 5 -63.94 25.36 -24.60
CA ILE A 5 -62.80 24.52 -24.16
C ILE A 5 -61.73 25.41 -23.52
N ILE A 6 -61.51 26.62 -24.05
CA ILE A 6 -60.63 27.63 -23.46
C ILE A 6 -61.21 28.15 -22.12
N GLU A 7 -62.52 28.38 -22.05
CA GLU A 7 -63.22 28.79 -20.82
C GLU A 7 -63.20 27.72 -19.71
N LEU A 8 -63.08 26.43 -20.07
CA LEU A 8 -62.83 25.34 -19.12
C LEU A 8 -61.36 25.27 -18.68
N TYR A 9 -60.43 25.73 -19.52
CA TYR A 9 -58.99 25.81 -19.24
C TYR A 9 -58.66 26.98 -18.32
N GLU A 10 -59.29 28.14 -18.52
CA GLU A 10 -59.14 29.35 -17.68
C GLU A 10 -59.74 29.19 -16.26
N ARG A 11 -60.61 28.19 -16.04
CA ARG A 11 -61.21 27.89 -14.72
C ARG A 11 -60.42 26.86 -13.88
N GLU A 12 -59.11 26.73 -14.12
CA GLU A 12 -58.13 25.96 -13.34
C GLU A 12 -58.43 24.46 -13.11
N LYS A 13 -59.26 23.81 -13.93
CA LYS A 13 -59.45 22.35 -13.84
C LYS A 13 -58.52 21.65 -14.85
N PRO A 14 -57.53 20.85 -14.39
CA PRO A 14 -56.67 20.11 -15.31
C PRO A 14 -57.55 19.23 -16.20
N ILE A 15 -57.19 19.12 -17.50
CA ILE A 15 -57.88 18.32 -18.53
C ILE A 15 -57.71 16.83 -18.20
N THR A 16 -58.30 16.41 -17.10
CA THR A 16 -58.36 15.04 -16.65
C THR A 16 -59.63 14.40 -17.22
N PHE A 17 -59.66 13.07 -17.22
CA PHE A 17 -60.80 12.28 -17.72
C PHE A 17 -62.16 12.70 -17.10
N SER A 18 -62.15 13.39 -15.95
CA SER A 18 -63.33 13.92 -15.27
C SER A 18 -64.01 15.10 -15.99
N SER A 19 -63.31 15.80 -16.89
CA SER A 19 -63.88 16.86 -17.75
C SER A 19 -64.78 16.29 -18.88
N HIS A 20 -64.85 14.95 -19.00
CA HIS A 20 -65.71 14.24 -19.96
C HIS A 20 -67.20 14.20 -19.61
N GLY A 21 -67.61 14.76 -18.46
CA GLY A 21 -69.01 14.74 -18.02
C GLY A 21 -69.97 15.55 -18.90
N ASP A 22 -69.46 16.50 -19.70
CA ASP A 22 -70.29 17.29 -20.62
C ASP A 22 -70.45 16.58 -21.98
N GLU A 23 -71.54 15.82 -22.09
CA GLU A 23 -71.93 15.05 -23.28
C GLU A 23 -72.08 15.93 -24.54
N LYS A 24 -72.47 17.21 -24.38
CA LYS A 24 -72.60 18.14 -25.51
C LYS A 24 -71.24 18.48 -26.09
N LEU A 25 -70.24 18.69 -25.22
CA LEU A 25 -68.86 19.01 -25.62
C LEU A 25 -68.21 17.82 -26.36
N ARG A 26 -68.42 16.59 -25.87
CA ARG A 26 -67.93 15.35 -26.49
C ARG A 26 -68.53 15.09 -27.87
N ARG A 27 -69.85 15.29 -28.04
CA ARG A 27 -70.52 15.16 -29.34
C ARG A 27 -70.02 16.18 -30.34
N SER A 28 -69.83 17.42 -29.87
CA SER A 28 -69.35 18.49 -30.72
C SER A 28 -67.89 18.26 -31.17
N ALA A 29 -67.00 17.85 -30.25
CA ALA A 29 -65.63 17.48 -30.58
C ALA A 29 -65.55 16.30 -31.58
N ARG A 30 -66.45 15.30 -31.45
CA ARG A 30 -66.59 14.22 -32.43
C ARG A 30 -67.05 14.73 -33.80
N LYS A 31 -68.05 15.61 -33.85
CA LYS A 31 -68.64 16.12 -35.10
C LYS A 31 -67.67 17.01 -35.90
N HIS A 32 -66.93 17.89 -35.24
CA HIS A 32 -66.13 18.91 -35.93
C HIS A 32 -64.65 18.54 -36.09
N PHE A 33 -64.10 17.74 -35.17
CA PHE A 33 -62.67 17.40 -35.17
C PHE A 33 -62.43 15.90 -35.30
N GLY A 34 -63.48 15.09 -35.42
CA GLY A 34 -63.37 13.63 -35.46
C GLY A 34 -63.00 13.00 -34.10
N GLY A 35 -63.01 13.76 -33.01
CA GLY A 35 -62.75 13.26 -31.66
C GLY A 35 -62.16 14.28 -30.69
N TRP A 36 -62.26 13.98 -29.40
CA TRP A 36 -61.77 14.85 -28.31
C TRP A 36 -60.26 15.14 -28.39
N ARG A 37 -59.43 14.12 -28.67
CA ARG A 37 -57.97 14.28 -28.81
C ARG A 37 -57.60 15.28 -29.90
N ARG A 38 -58.21 15.15 -31.09
CA ARG A 38 -57.96 16.04 -32.23
C ARG A 38 -58.45 17.46 -31.98
N ALA A 39 -59.55 17.61 -31.24
CA ALA A 39 -60.03 18.91 -30.80
C ALA A 39 -59.01 19.59 -29.86
N VAL A 40 -58.46 18.86 -28.89
CA VAL A 40 -57.45 19.41 -27.95
C VAL A 40 -56.10 19.66 -28.64
N GLU A 41 -55.69 18.81 -29.59
CA GLU A 41 -54.52 19.03 -30.44
C GLU A 41 -54.65 20.29 -31.30
N SER A 42 -55.83 20.55 -31.87
CA SER A 42 -56.11 21.77 -32.65
C SER A 42 -56.03 23.07 -31.84
N LEU A 43 -56.08 22.96 -30.51
CA LEU A 43 -55.97 24.08 -29.57
C LEU A 43 -54.54 24.26 -29.05
N GLY A 44 -53.57 23.46 -29.52
CA GLY A 44 -52.18 23.52 -29.05
C GLY A 44 -51.96 22.90 -27.66
N LEU A 45 -52.97 22.28 -27.06
CA LEU A 45 -52.93 21.71 -25.71
C LEU A 45 -52.57 20.21 -25.69
N ALA A 46 -51.78 19.76 -26.68
CA ALA A 46 -51.45 18.35 -26.85
C ALA A 46 -50.62 17.76 -25.67
N SER A 47 -49.85 18.59 -24.96
CA SER A 47 -49.05 18.22 -23.78
C SER A 47 -49.90 17.74 -22.60
N GLU A 48 -51.13 18.24 -22.48
CA GLU A 48 -52.04 17.96 -21.36
C GLU A 48 -52.81 16.64 -21.53
N LEU A 49 -52.79 16.07 -22.74
CA LEU A 49 -53.44 14.78 -22.99
C LEU A 49 -52.58 13.65 -22.44
N ARG A 50 -53.24 12.66 -21.80
CA ARG A 50 -52.59 11.38 -21.49
C ARG A 50 -51.91 10.83 -22.75
N LYS A 51 -50.59 10.64 -22.65
CA LYS A 51 -49.74 10.09 -23.71
C LYS A 51 -50.34 8.76 -24.19
N SER A 52 -50.85 8.75 -25.42
CA SER A 52 -51.32 7.52 -26.05
C SER A 52 -50.12 6.80 -26.62
N TRP A 53 -49.92 5.56 -26.18
CA TRP A 53 -48.84 4.73 -26.66
C TRP A 53 -49.32 3.83 -27.77
N THR A 54 -48.61 3.81 -28.90
CA THR A 54 -48.72 2.76 -29.92
C THR A 54 -47.59 1.75 -29.76
N ARG A 55 -47.74 0.55 -30.35
CA ARG A 55 -46.67 -0.47 -30.35
C ARG A 55 -45.32 0.07 -30.83
N PRO A 56 -45.24 0.80 -31.97
CA PRO A 56 -43.98 1.40 -32.42
C PRO A 56 -43.43 2.48 -31.47
N GLN A 57 -44.30 3.32 -30.90
CA GLN A 57 -43.87 4.38 -29.97
C GLN A 57 -43.26 3.83 -28.68
N VAL A 58 -43.74 2.68 -28.20
CA VAL A 58 -43.15 2.02 -27.03
C VAL A 58 -41.75 1.48 -27.35
N ILE A 59 -41.56 0.89 -28.54
CA ILE A 59 -40.24 0.42 -28.99
C ILE A 59 -39.27 1.60 -29.09
N GLU A 60 -39.71 2.70 -29.71
CA GLU A 60 -38.87 3.88 -29.89
C GLU A 60 -38.50 4.52 -28.56
N ALA A 61 -39.46 4.67 -27.65
CA ALA A 61 -39.19 5.20 -26.31
C ALA A 61 -38.23 4.31 -25.50
N ILE A 62 -38.28 2.99 -25.67
CA ILE A 62 -37.32 2.07 -25.06
C ILE A 62 -35.91 2.29 -25.64
N ARG A 63 -35.79 2.52 -26.96
CA ARG A 63 -34.52 2.80 -27.64
C ARG A 63 -33.92 4.15 -27.23
N VAL A 64 -34.74 5.21 -27.22
CA VAL A 64 -34.35 6.55 -26.77
C VAL A 64 -33.83 6.48 -25.32
N ARG A 65 -34.59 5.84 -24.43
CA ARG A 65 -34.19 5.66 -23.03
C ARG A 65 -32.85 4.91 -22.88
N ARG A 66 -32.58 3.94 -23.76
CA ARG A 66 -31.28 3.24 -23.79
C ARG A 66 -30.16 4.15 -24.29
N ALA A 67 -30.39 4.93 -25.34
CA ALA A 67 -29.42 5.86 -25.91
C ALA A 67 -29.04 6.97 -24.92
N GLU A 68 -30.00 7.43 -24.12
CA GLU A 68 -29.81 8.40 -23.03
C GLU A 68 -29.11 7.79 -21.79
N GLY A 69 -28.82 6.48 -21.79
CA GLY A 69 -28.11 5.81 -20.69
C GLY A 69 -28.96 5.54 -19.45
N HIS A 70 -30.28 5.70 -19.52
CA HIS A 70 -31.17 5.42 -18.39
C HIS A 70 -31.23 3.92 -18.07
N ARG A 71 -31.43 3.61 -16.77
CA ARG A 71 -31.53 2.23 -16.27
C ARG A 71 -32.87 1.61 -16.65
N LEU A 72 -32.90 0.81 -17.72
CA LEU A 72 -34.11 0.17 -18.25
C LEU A 72 -34.87 -0.73 -17.25
N PHE A 73 -34.21 -1.20 -16.18
CA PHE A 73 -34.88 -1.99 -15.13
C PHE A 73 -35.66 -1.12 -14.13
N LYS A 74 -35.36 0.18 -14.03
CA LYS A 74 -36.06 1.14 -13.18
C LYS A 74 -37.21 1.85 -13.86
N THR A 75 -37.52 1.51 -15.11
CA THR A 75 -38.58 2.21 -15.88
C THR A 75 -39.96 2.13 -15.23
N TYR A 76 -40.23 1.14 -14.37
CA TYR A 76 -41.48 1.09 -13.62
C TYR A 76 -41.61 2.20 -12.56
N GLU A 77 -40.49 2.72 -12.02
CA GLU A 77 -40.44 3.85 -11.08
C GLU A 77 -40.34 5.18 -11.83
N GLU A 78 -39.46 5.22 -12.83
CA GLU A 78 -39.07 6.46 -13.51
C GLU A 78 -40.03 6.87 -14.64
N ASP A 79 -40.67 5.92 -15.33
CA ASP A 79 -41.74 6.20 -16.31
C ASP A 79 -42.84 5.13 -16.25
N PRO A 80 -43.76 5.24 -15.26
CA PRO A 80 -44.86 4.30 -15.10
C PRO A 80 -45.79 4.22 -16.32
N SER A 81 -45.86 5.28 -17.14
CA SER A 81 -46.70 5.36 -18.33
C SER A 81 -46.16 4.44 -19.43
N LEU A 82 -44.85 4.54 -19.72
CA LEU A 82 -44.15 3.67 -20.66
C LEU A 82 -44.17 2.21 -20.19
N PHE A 83 -43.92 1.96 -18.89
CA PHE A 83 -43.94 0.60 -18.35
C PHE A 83 -45.32 -0.07 -18.46
N ARG A 84 -46.39 0.67 -18.15
CA ARG A 84 -47.78 0.17 -18.34
C ARG A 84 -48.11 -0.06 -19.80
N ALA A 85 -47.67 0.83 -20.70
CA ALA A 85 -47.87 0.67 -22.14
C ALA A 85 -47.14 -0.55 -22.70
N ALA A 86 -45.90 -0.78 -22.29
CA ALA A 86 -45.14 -1.97 -22.64
C ALA A 86 -45.83 -3.26 -22.18
N ARG A 87 -46.33 -3.29 -20.94
CA ARG A 87 -47.16 -4.42 -20.46
C ARG A 87 -48.44 -4.59 -21.28
N LYS A 88 -49.13 -3.51 -21.63
CA LYS A 88 -50.38 -3.58 -22.41
C LYS A 88 -50.16 -4.10 -23.83
N HIS A 89 -49.12 -3.64 -24.52
CA HIS A 89 -48.92 -3.94 -25.95
C HIS A 89 -48.10 -5.19 -26.24
N PHE A 90 -47.18 -5.57 -25.33
CA PHE A 90 -46.24 -6.70 -25.49
C PHE A 90 -46.41 -7.76 -24.38
N GLY A 91 -47.35 -7.57 -23.45
CA GLY A 91 -47.64 -8.46 -22.32
C GLY A 91 -46.71 -8.24 -21.13
N ASN A 92 -45.40 -8.16 -21.37
CA ASN A 92 -44.40 -7.90 -20.33
C ASN A 92 -43.24 -7.01 -20.82
N TRP A 93 -42.52 -6.42 -19.87
CA TRP A 93 -41.38 -5.53 -20.15
C TRP A 93 -40.23 -6.23 -20.92
N PRO A 94 -39.83 -7.47 -20.59
CA PRO A 94 -38.82 -8.20 -21.37
C PRO A 94 -39.16 -8.37 -22.84
N ARG A 95 -40.41 -8.70 -23.19
CA ARG A 95 -40.86 -8.83 -24.59
C ARG A 95 -40.85 -7.48 -25.33
N ALA A 96 -41.20 -6.39 -24.64
CA ALA A 96 -41.10 -5.05 -25.21
C ALA A 96 -39.64 -4.66 -25.50
N MET A 97 -38.71 -5.00 -24.59
CA MET A 97 -37.27 -4.80 -24.80
C MET A 97 -36.73 -5.68 -25.93
N GLN A 98 -37.16 -6.93 -26.02
CA GLN A 98 -36.79 -7.83 -27.12
C GLN A 98 -37.27 -7.28 -28.48
N ALA A 99 -38.51 -6.79 -28.54
CA ALA A 99 -39.04 -6.13 -29.74
C ALA A 99 -38.28 -4.84 -30.09
N ALA A 100 -37.65 -4.19 -29.11
CA ALA A 100 -36.77 -3.04 -29.32
C ALA A 100 -35.34 -3.42 -29.75
N GLY A 101 -35.01 -4.71 -29.85
CA GLY A 101 -33.66 -5.20 -30.17
C GLY A 101 -32.71 -5.18 -28.98
N ILE A 102 -33.25 -5.18 -27.75
CA ILE A 102 -32.47 -5.20 -26.51
C ILE A 102 -32.57 -6.60 -25.93
N GLU A 103 -31.52 -7.39 -26.12
CA GLU A 103 -31.40 -8.69 -25.45
C GLU A 103 -31.19 -8.47 -23.95
N MET A 104 -32.19 -8.88 -23.16
CA MET A 104 -32.04 -8.93 -21.72
C MET A 104 -31.32 -10.24 -21.39
N GLN A 105 -30.14 -10.16 -20.79
CA GLN A 105 -29.47 -11.35 -20.26
C GLN A 105 -30.46 -12.05 -19.31
N SER A 106 -30.86 -13.27 -19.68
CA SER A 106 -31.82 -14.04 -18.89
C SER A 106 -31.30 -14.18 -17.46
N ARG A 107 -32.19 -14.16 -16.46
CA ARG A 107 -31.81 -14.45 -15.08
C ARG A 107 -31.30 -15.88 -15.04
N GLN A 108 -29.99 -16.06 -15.15
CA GLN A 108 -29.33 -17.36 -15.13
C GLN A 108 -29.73 -18.08 -13.84
N ARG A 109 -30.30 -19.29 -13.95
CA ARG A 109 -30.57 -20.13 -12.79
C ARG A 109 -29.25 -20.75 -12.35
N TRP A 110 -28.85 -20.46 -11.11
CA TRP A 110 -27.63 -20.99 -10.53
C TRP A 110 -27.93 -22.15 -9.58
N ASP A 111 -27.60 -23.36 -10.04
CA ASP A 111 -27.48 -24.55 -9.22
C ASP A 111 -26.01 -24.81 -8.84
N LYS A 112 -25.76 -25.83 -8.01
CA LYS A 112 -24.40 -26.17 -7.56
C LYS A 112 -23.49 -26.59 -8.72
N CYS A 113 -24.00 -27.39 -9.65
CA CYS A 113 -23.24 -27.92 -10.78
C CYS A 113 -22.82 -26.81 -11.74
N ARG A 114 -23.74 -25.89 -12.05
CA ARG A 114 -23.49 -24.76 -12.95
C ARG A 114 -22.50 -23.75 -12.37
N VAL A 115 -22.54 -23.53 -11.06
CA VAL A 115 -21.49 -22.73 -10.39
C VAL A 115 -20.13 -23.38 -10.57
N ILE A 116 -20.03 -24.71 -10.38
CA ILE A 116 -18.77 -25.44 -10.56
C ILE A 116 -18.28 -25.35 -12.02
N GLU A 117 -19.16 -25.62 -12.98
CA GLU A 117 -18.87 -25.54 -14.42
C GLU A 117 -18.37 -24.14 -14.80
N ARG A 118 -19.09 -23.10 -14.38
CA ARG A 118 -18.69 -21.71 -14.67
C ARG A 118 -17.34 -21.35 -14.06
N LEU A 119 -17.06 -21.81 -12.84
CA LEU A 119 -15.76 -21.58 -12.22
C LEU A 119 -14.62 -22.28 -12.99
N LYS A 120 -14.86 -23.48 -13.53
CA LYS A 120 -13.88 -24.18 -14.38
C LYS A 120 -13.64 -23.44 -15.69
N GLU A 121 -14.71 -23.05 -16.39
CA GLU A 121 -14.63 -22.24 -17.62
C GLU A 121 -13.79 -20.97 -17.41
N LEU A 122 -14.01 -20.26 -16.30
CA LEU A 122 -13.30 -19.01 -16.00
C LEU A 122 -11.80 -19.23 -15.77
N VAL A 123 -11.43 -20.34 -15.13
CA VAL A 123 -10.02 -20.68 -14.87
C VAL A 123 -9.32 -21.17 -16.13
N GLU A 124 -10.02 -21.91 -16.99
CA GLU A 124 -9.51 -22.36 -18.28
C GLU A 124 -9.30 -21.17 -19.25
N THR A 125 -10.27 -20.26 -19.29
CA THR A 125 -10.21 -19.07 -20.16
C THR A 125 -9.21 -18.04 -19.64
N TYR A 126 -9.11 -17.86 -18.32
CA TYR A 126 -8.25 -16.86 -17.69
C TYR A 126 -7.45 -17.46 -16.53
N PRO A 127 -6.35 -18.18 -16.82
CA PRO A 127 -5.49 -18.77 -15.78
C PRO A 127 -4.97 -17.70 -14.81
N GLY A 128 -5.24 -17.87 -13.51
CA GLY A 128 -4.80 -16.94 -12.46
C GLY A 128 -5.59 -15.62 -12.39
N GLY A 129 -6.64 -15.47 -13.20
CA GLY A 129 -7.50 -14.29 -13.18
C GLY A 129 -8.33 -14.18 -11.89
N ASN A 130 -8.61 -12.95 -11.47
CA ASN A 130 -9.45 -12.71 -10.30
C ASN A 130 -10.93 -12.95 -10.65
N ILE A 131 -11.47 -14.09 -10.26
CA ILE A 131 -12.86 -14.51 -10.52
C ILE A 131 -13.88 -13.44 -10.09
N ARG A 132 -13.62 -12.70 -8.99
CA ARG A 132 -14.52 -11.63 -8.53
C ARG A 132 -14.62 -10.46 -9.52
N GLN A 133 -13.57 -10.21 -10.29
CA GLN A 133 -13.52 -9.16 -11.30
C GLN A 133 -13.96 -9.66 -12.67
N LEU A 134 -13.62 -10.91 -13.00
CA LEU A 134 -13.97 -11.53 -14.28
C LEU A 134 -15.47 -11.81 -14.41
N ASP A 135 -16.10 -12.30 -13.33
CA ASP A 135 -17.53 -12.61 -13.34
C ASP A 135 -18.14 -12.39 -11.95
N PRO A 136 -18.52 -11.15 -11.61
CA PRO A 136 -19.20 -10.85 -10.35
C PRO A 136 -20.50 -11.64 -10.14
N CYS A 137 -21.14 -12.07 -11.24
CA CYS A 137 -22.43 -12.75 -11.20
C CYS A 137 -22.34 -14.18 -10.66
N VAL A 138 -21.18 -14.85 -10.75
CA VAL A 138 -20.98 -16.20 -10.18
C VAL A 138 -20.70 -16.19 -8.67
N VAL A 139 -20.20 -15.07 -8.13
CA VAL A 139 -19.76 -14.95 -6.73
C VAL A 139 -20.95 -15.10 -5.77
N GLY A 140 -22.03 -14.33 -5.99
CA GLY A 140 -23.20 -14.37 -5.12
C GLY A 140 -23.89 -15.75 -5.06
N PRO A 141 -24.09 -16.44 -6.19
CA PRO A 141 -24.54 -17.82 -6.21
C PRO A 141 -23.58 -18.81 -5.55
N ALA A 142 -22.27 -18.67 -5.77
CA ALA A 142 -21.27 -19.51 -5.13
C ALA A 142 -21.31 -19.41 -3.60
N GLU A 143 -21.38 -18.19 -3.07
CA GLU A 143 -21.49 -17.93 -1.63
C GLU A 143 -22.82 -18.48 -1.07
N ARG A 144 -23.95 -18.31 -1.76
CA ARG A 144 -25.26 -18.83 -1.31
C ARG A 144 -25.35 -20.37 -1.32
N ARG A 145 -24.70 -21.05 -2.27
CA ARG A 145 -24.84 -22.52 -2.44
C ARG A 145 -23.77 -23.32 -1.72
N PHE A 146 -22.57 -22.77 -1.56
CA PHE A 146 -21.41 -23.44 -0.97
C PHE A 146 -20.92 -22.76 0.33
N GLY A 147 -21.49 -21.62 0.70
CA GLY A 147 -21.11 -20.83 1.87
C GLY A 147 -19.96 -19.86 1.62
N SER A 148 -19.06 -20.16 0.68
CA SER A 148 -18.01 -19.24 0.24
C SER A 148 -17.55 -19.54 -1.19
N LEU A 149 -17.00 -18.53 -1.87
CA LEU A 149 -16.35 -18.73 -3.17
C LEU A 149 -15.20 -19.74 -3.08
N GLU A 150 -14.42 -19.73 -2.01
CA GLU A 150 -13.32 -20.68 -1.80
C GLU A 150 -13.81 -22.13 -1.70
N LYS A 151 -14.93 -22.38 -1.01
CA LYS A 151 -15.56 -23.71 -0.94
C LYS A 151 -16.12 -24.14 -2.29
N ALA A 152 -16.69 -23.22 -3.06
CA ALA A 152 -17.16 -23.49 -4.42
C ALA A 152 -16.00 -23.84 -5.36
N MET A 153 -14.87 -23.14 -5.25
CA MET A 153 -13.64 -23.45 -6.01
C MET A 153 -13.06 -24.82 -5.61
N GLN A 154 -13.01 -25.14 -4.32
CA GLN A 154 -12.61 -26.47 -3.85
C GLN A 154 -13.53 -27.57 -4.39
N ALA A 155 -14.85 -27.37 -4.36
CA ALA A 155 -15.81 -28.31 -4.94
C ALA A 155 -15.65 -28.45 -6.47
N ALA A 156 -15.14 -27.41 -7.14
CA ALA A 156 -14.78 -27.44 -8.55
C ALA A 156 -13.42 -28.09 -8.83
N GLY A 157 -12.67 -28.51 -7.81
CA GLY A 157 -11.31 -29.03 -7.95
C GLY A 157 -10.26 -27.96 -8.27
N ILE A 158 -10.62 -26.67 -8.13
CA ILE A 158 -9.76 -25.53 -8.40
C ILE A 158 -9.06 -25.16 -7.10
N GLU A 159 -7.73 -25.24 -7.04
CA GLU A 159 -6.99 -24.75 -5.88
C GLU A 159 -7.19 -23.23 -5.76
N PRO A 160 -7.77 -22.72 -4.65
CA PRO A 160 -7.97 -21.27 -4.51
C PRO A 160 -6.62 -20.56 -4.48
N PRO A 161 -6.50 -19.32 -5.01
CA PRO A 161 -5.26 -18.54 -4.94
C PRO A 161 -4.92 -18.28 -3.46
N ARG A 162 -4.05 -19.13 -2.91
CA ARG A 162 -3.78 -19.19 -1.47
C ARG A 162 -3.04 -17.91 -1.07
N ARG A 163 -3.72 -16.95 -0.46
CA ARG A 163 -3.11 -15.73 0.12
C ARG A 163 -2.61 -15.91 1.56
N ARG A 164 -3.03 -16.96 2.26
CA ARG A 164 -2.64 -17.20 3.66
C ARG A 164 -1.52 -18.23 3.77
N TRP A 165 -0.53 -17.94 4.59
CA TRP A 165 0.51 -18.88 4.98
C TRP A 165 -0.02 -19.83 6.04
N THR A 166 0.09 -21.13 5.78
CA THR A 166 -0.17 -22.22 6.73
C THR A 166 1.13 -22.95 7.01
N GLU A 167 1.19 -23.66 8.14
CA GLU A 167 2.35 -24.47 8.53
C GLU A 167 2.83 -25.39 7.40
N LYS A 168 1.92 -26.22 6.86
CA LYS A 168 2.20 -27.14 5.73
C LYS A 168 2.68 -26.43 4.47
N ARG A 169 2.16 -25.23 4.19
CA ARG A 169 2.56 -24.46 3.01
C ARG A 169 3.97 -23.90 3.18
N ILE A 170 4.30 -23.37 4.35
CA ILE A 170 5.64 -22.86 4.65
C ILE A 170 6.66 -23.99 4.48
N ILE A 171 6.39 -25.18 5.03
CA ILE A 171 7.25 -26.36 4.88
C ILE A 171 7.44 -26.72 3.39
N ARG A 172 6.36 -26.86 2.63
CA ARG A 172 6.43 -27.17 1.19
C ARG A 172 7.21 -26.11 0.41
N THR A 173 6.97 -24.84 0.69
CA THR A 173 7.67 -23.74 0.02
C THR A 173 9.17 -23.79 0.31
N ILE A 174 9.58 -24.04 1.56
CA ILE A 174 10.99 -24.21 1.92
C ILE A 174 11.60 -25.41 1.17
N GLN A 175 10.91 -26.55 1.12
CA GLN A 175 11.36 -27.74 0.39
C GLN A 175 11.51 -27.48 -1.11
N SER A 176 10.54 -26.80 -1.74
CA SER A 176 10.61 -26.46 -3.17
C SER A 176 11.76 -25.52 -3.48
N HIS A 177 11.98 -24.48 -2.68
CA HIS A 177 13.11 -23.57 -2.89
C HIS A 177 14.46 -24.28 -2.74
N TYR A 178 14.58 -25.19 -1.78
CA TYR A 178 15.79 -26.01 -1.63
C TYR A 178 16.03 -26.93 -2.83
N ALA A 179 14.98 -27.57 -3.37
CA ALA A 179 15.09 -28.41 -4.57
C ALA A 179 15.58 -27.63 -5.81
N ILE A 180 15.33 -26.32 -5.86
CA ILE A 180 15.80 -25.41 -6.92
C ILE A 180 17.24 -24.92 -6.66
N GLY A 181 17.86 -25.32 -5.54
CA GLY A 181 19.21 -24.91 -5.14
C GLY A 181 19.27 -23.56 -4.42
N SER A 182 18.13 -23.02 -3.98
CA SER A 182 18.11 -21.78 -3.21
C SER A 182 18.76 -21.98 -1.84
N SER A 183 19.59 -21.02 -1.42
CA SER A 183 20.25 -21.04 -0.11
C SER A 183 19.23 -20.97 1.02
N ILE A 184 19.15 -22.02 1.84
CA ILE A 184 18.30 -22.08 3.04
C ILE A 184 18.69 -21.04 4.10
N ARG A 185 19.92 -20.51 4.04
CA ARG A 185 20.42 -19.47 4.95
C ARG A 185 19.66 -18.15 4.78
N ASP A 186 19.14 -17.88 3.59
CA ASP A 186 18.45 -16.64 3.30
C ASP A 186 17.00 -16.73 3.78
N ALA A 187 16.70 -16.03 4.87
CA ALA A 187 15.37 -16.05 5.47
C ALA A 187 14.29 -15.62 4.45
N GLY A 188 13.35 -16.53 4.16
CA GLY A 188 12.28 -16.31 3.20
C GLY A 188 12.70 -16.29 1.74
N PHE A 189 13.96 -16.61 1.41
CA PHE A 189 14.49 -16.56 0.03
C PHE A 189 14.26 -15.19 -0.65
N GLY A 190 14.32 -14.10 0.12
CA GLY A 190 14.00 -12.74 -0.34
C GLY A 190 12.52 -12.34 -0.25
N ASP A 191 11.61 -13.24 0.15
CA ASP A 191 10.22 -12.91 0.48
C ASP A 191 10.03 -12.69 1.99
N ASP A 192 9.96 -11.42 2.37
CA ASP A 192 9.66 -10.98 3.74
C ASP A 192 8.35 -11.54 4.30
N ARG A 193 7.36 -11.82 3.43
CA ARG A 193 6.06 -12.35 3.86
C ARG A 193 6.21 -13.80 4.29
N LEU A 194 7.00 -14.59 3.56
CA LEU A 194 7.34 -15.96 3.92
C LEU A 194 8.16 -15.98 5.21
N ALA A 195 9.20 -15.14 5.34
CA ALA A 195 10.02 -15.06 6.55
C ALA A 195 9.18 -14.70 7.79
N ARG A 196 8.28 -13.70 7.69
CA ARG A 196 7.38 -13.32 8.78
C ARG A 196 6.37 -14.41 9.11
N ALA A 197 5.86 -15.12 8.11
CA ALA A 197 4.96 -16.23 8.34
C ALA A 197 5.66 -17.41 9.02
N ALA A 198 6.85 -17.77 8.58
CA ALA A 198 7.69 -18.79 9.21
C ALA A 198 7.96 -18.44 10.68
N LYS A 199 8.34 -17.18 10.97
CA LYS A 199 8.50 -16.69 12.34
C LYS A 199 7.22 -16.78 13.17
N ARG A 200 6.06 -16.46 12.58
CA ARG A 200 4.76 -16.51 13.29
C ARG A 200 4.33 -17.93 13.65
N TRP A 201 4.57 -18.90 12.75
CA TRP A 201 4.12 -20.29 12.94
C TRP A 201 5.12 -21.15 13.71
N PHE A 202 6.42 -20.97 13.47
CA PHE A 202 7.47 -21.82 14.03
C PHE A 202 8.36 -21.10 15.07
N GLY A 203 8.17 -19.79 15.26
CA GLY A 203 8.94 -18.95 16.18
C GLY A 203 10.23 -18.39 15.58
N SER A 204 10.87 -19.09 14.66
CA SER A 204 12.03 -18.59 13.89
C SER A 204 12.09 -19.23 12.49
N TRP A 205 12.88 -18.64 11.60
CA TRP A 205 13.17 -19.21 10.28
C TRP A 205 13.84 -20.58 10.41
N ASP A 206 14.86 -20.68 11.26
CA ASP A 206 15.60 -21.93 11.50
C ASP A 206 14.69 -23.06 11.99
N LYS A 207 13.71 -22.77 12.86
CA LYS A 207 12.73 -23.76 13.30
C LYS A 207 11.80 -24.21 12.16
N ALA A 208 11.43 -23.31 11.26
CA ALA A 208 10.63 -23.65 10.08
C ALA A 208 11.43 -24.51 9.08
N VAL A 209 12.72 -24.23 8.92
CA VAL A 209 13.66 -25.02 8.11
C VAL A 209 13.91 -26.40 8.72
N ALA A 210 14.07 -26.48 10.04
CA ALA A 210 14.17 -27.74 10.76
C ALA A 210 12.90 -28.58 10.61
N ALA A 211 11.72 -27.97 10.74
CA ALA A 211 10.43 -28.62 10.50
C ALA A 211 10.25 -29.05 9.04
N ALA A 212 10.95 -28.44 8.10
CA ALA A 212 10.97 -28.83 6.69
C ALA A 212 11.92 -30.01 6.39
N GLY A 213 12.64 -30.52 7.39
CA GLY A 213 13.54 -31.67 7.28
C GLY A 213 15.00 -31.29 7.00
N PHE A 214 15.36 -30.00 7.10
CA PHE A 214 16.70 -29.51 6.79
C PHE A 214 17.46 -29.03 8.03
N ALA A 215 17.23 -29.66 9.18
CA ALA A 215 17.87 -29.28 10.45
C ALA A 215 19.40 -29.33 10.36
N ASP A 216 19.95 -30.32 9.65
CA ASP A 216 21.40 -30.50 9.48
C ASP A 216 22.03 -29.47 8.53
N CYS A 217 21.23 -28.81 7.69
CA CYS A 217 21.68 -27.74 6.81
C CYS A 217 21.81 -26.39 7.55
N ILE A 218 21.31 -26.31 8.79
CA ILE A 218 21.42 -25.15 9.66
C ILE A 218 22.73 -25.29 10.44
N GLU A 219 23.83 -24.77 9.89
CA GLU A 219 24.98 -24.47 10.74
C GLU A 219 24.52 -23.47 11.81
N VAL A 220 24.55 -23.90 13.08
CA VAL A 220 24.06 -23.13 14.23
C VAL A 220 24.66 -21.73 14.19
N TYR A 221 23.83 -20.74 13.85
CA TYR A 221 24.18 -19.34 13.90
C TYR A 221 24.63 -19.00 15.32
N LYS A 222 25.94 -18.80 15.51
CA LYS A 222 26.48 -18.24 16.75
C LYS A 222 26.10 -16.76 16.75
N PRO A 223 25.19 -16.29 17.61
CA PRO A 223 24.84 -14.89 17.63
C PRO A 223 26.09 -14.04 17.85
N PRO A 224 26.19 -12.86 17.20
CA PRO A 224 27.32 -11.96 17.41
C PRO A 224 27.42 -11.69 18.91
N LYS A 225 28.63 -11.82 19.44
CA LYS A 225 28.96 -11.74 20.87
C LYS A 225 28.18 -10.59 21.52
N GLN A 226 27.13 -10.93 22.28
CA GLN A 226 26.35 -9.92 22.98
C GLN A 226 27.23 -9.32 24.06
N TRP A 227 27.51 -8.03 23.92
CA TRP A 227 28.28 -7.31 24.92
C TRP A 227 27.36 -6.99 26.08
N THR A 228 27.64 -7.58 27.25
CA THR A 228 27.10 -7.12 28.53
C THR A 228 28.05 -6.11 29.16
N ALA A 229 27.56 -5.25 30.06
CA ALA A 229 28.43 -4.31 30.78
C ALA A 229 29.61 -5.00 31.48
N SER A 230 29.38 -6.15 32.11
CA SER A 230 30.43 -6.98 32.72
C SER A 230 31.33 -7.65 31.68
N GLY A 231 30.81 -8.01 30.52
CA GLY A 231 31.57 -8.53 29.38
C GLY A 231 32.53 -7.51 28.79
N VAL A 232 32.13 -6.24 28.71
CA VAL A 232 32.99 -5.13 28.29
C VAL A 232 34.15 -4.95 29.28
N ILE A 233 33.87 -4.86 30.58
CA ILE A 233 34.92 -4.73 31.61
C ILE A 233 35.93 -5.87 31.54
N ARG A 234 35.45 -7.11 31.42
CA ARG A 234 36.31 -8.30 31.29
C ARG A 234 37.19 -8.24 30.05
N ALA A 235 36.64 -7.79 28.93
CA ALA A 235 37.40 -7.64 27.69
C ALA A 235 38.44 -6.52 27.78
N ILE A 236 38.14 -5.40 28.45
CA ILE A 236 39.10 -4.33 28.73
C ILE A 236 40.26 -4.84 29.60
N ARG A 237 39.96 -5.60 30.66
CA ARG A 237 40.99 -6.22 31.52
C ARG A 237 41.87 -7.20 30.76
N LYS A 238 41.27 -8.04 29.93
CA LYS A 238 42.01 -8.96 29.06
C LYS A 238 42.90 -8.20 28.07
N TRP A 239 42.38 -7.14 27.45
CA TRP A 239 43.13 -6.30 26.52
C TRP A 239 44.41 -5.74 27.16
N ARG A 240 44.32 -5.33 28.42
CA ARG A 240 45.45 -4.81 29.18
C ARG A 240 46.41 -5.92 29.62
N ALA A 241 45.90 -7.09 30.00
CA ALA A 241 46.71 -8.27 30.31
C ALA A 241 47.53 -8.73 29.09
N ASP A 242 46.98 -8.59 27.88
CA ASP A 242 47.67 -8.88 26.62
C ASP A 242 48.73 -7.81 26.26
N GLY A 243 49.01 -6.83 27.15
CA GLY A 243 50.02 -5.78 26.97
C GLY A 243 49.65 -4.71 25.95
N LYS A 244 48.41 -4.68 25.45
CA LYS A 244 48.00 -3.79 24.37
C LYS A 244 47.69 -2.37 24.86
N SER A 245 48.05 -1.39 24.04
CA SER A 245 47.77 0.02 24.27
C SER A 245 46.28 0.32 24.08
N PHE A 246 45.73 1.20 24.91
CA PHE A 246 44.36 1.72 24.73
C PHE A 246 44.26 2.80 23.63
N LYS A 247 45.39 3.26 23.08
CA LYS A 247 45.39 4.27 22.00
C LYS A 247 44.95 3.68 20.65
N ASP A 248 45.27 2.40 20.41
CA ASP A 248 45.10 1.75 19.10
C ASP A 248 43.80 0.92 19.00
N ILE A 249 43.02 0.85 20.10
CA ILE A 249 41.86 -0.05 20.21
C ILE A 249 40.72 0.25 19.23
N TRP A 250 40.65 1.49 18.71
CA TRP A 250 39.66 1.88 17.71
C TRP A 250 39.89 1.21 16.36
N MET A 251 41.15 0.87 16.06
CA MET A 251 41.56 0.15 14.85
C MET A 251 41.37 -1.35 15.03
N ASP A 252 41.68 -1.89 16.22
CA ASP A 252 41.70 -3.35 16.42
C ASP A 252 40.35 -3.94 16.88
N ASN A 253 39.50 -3.18 17.58
CA ASN A 253 38.24 -3.71 18.10
C ASN A 253 37.16 -2.63 18.25
N THR A 254 36.66 -2.15 17.12
CA THR A 254 35.58 -1.17 17.06
C THR A 254 34.30 -1.65 17.76
N GLY A 255 34.03 -2.96 17.75
CA GLY A 255 32.87 -3.57 18.43
C GLY A 255 32.90 -3.41 19.95
N LEU A 256 34.05 -3.65 20.58
CA LEU A 256 34.25 -3.43 22.01
C LEU A 256 34.11 -1.96 22.39
N VAL A 257 34.63 -1.04 21.56
CA VAL A 257 34.51 0.40 21.82
C VAL A 257 33.06 0.88 21.74
N ASN A 258 32.30 0.41 20.74
CA ASN A 258 30.89 0.76 20.61
C ASN A 258 30.05 0.18 21.76
N ALA A 259 30.35 -1.05 22.19
CA ALA A 259 29.71 -1.64 23.37
C ALA A 259 30.00 -0.85 24.65
N ALA A 260 31.25 -0.41 24.84
CA ALA A 260 31.63 0.42 25.97
C ALA A 260 30.92 1.78 25.98
N LYS A 261 30.78 2.44 24.82
CA LYS A 261 29.97 3.65 24.69
C LYS A 261 28.50 3.41 25.04
N HIS A 262 27.94 2.29 24.58
CA HIS A 262 26.53 1.96 24.81
C HIS A 262 26.23 1.72 26.30
N HIS A 263 27.09 1.00 27.01
CA HIS A 263 26.85 0.65 28.42
C HIS A 263 27.36 1.67 29.44
N PHE A 264 28.44 2.41 29.13
CA PHE A 264 29.10 3.32 30.07
C PHE A 264 29.11 4.78 29.58
N GLY A 265 28.46 5.07 28.45
CA GLY A 265 28.40 6.38 27.80
C GLY A 265 29.67 6.73 27.02
N ARG A 266 30.85 6.58 27.65
CA ARG A 266 32.16 6.85 27.06
C ARG A 266 33.11 5.68 27.28
N TRP A 267 34.03 5.47 26.33
CA TRP A 267 35.11 4.48 26.45
C TRP A 267 35.90 4.66 27.76
N ARG A 268 36.23 5.91 28.11
CA ARG A 268 36.93 6.26 29.35
C ARG A 268 36.24 5.68 30.59
N ASN A 269 34.93 5.91 30.73
CA ASN A 269 34.18 5.45 31.89
C ASN A 269 34.23 3.92 32.01
N ALA A 270 34.18 3.19 30.89
CA ALA A 270 34.31 1.73 30.89
C ALA A 270 35.70 1.27 31.33
N VAL A 271 36.76 2.00 30.97
CA VAL A 271 38.15 1.71 31.35
C VAL A 271 38.41 2.05 32.83
N GLU A 272 37.89 3.18 33.31
CA GLU A 272 37.93 3.58 34.73
C GLU A 272 37.17 2.57 35.59
N THR A 273 35.96 2.16 35.16
CA THR A 273 35.18 1.10 35.84
C THR A 273 35.89 -0.25 35.79
N ALA A 274 36.71 -0.50 34.77
CA ALA A 274 37.54 -1.71 34.69
C ALA A 274 38.75 -1.68 35.63
N GLY A 275 39.03 -0.54 36.28
CA GLY A 275 40.12 -0.36 37.25
C GLY A 275 41.41 0.14 36.63
N PHE A 276 41.38 0.73 35.43
CA PHE A 276 42.56 1.28 34.78
C PHE A 276 42.46 2.81 34.69
N GLU A 277 43.52 3.48 35.10
CA GLU A 277 43.68 4.91 34.84
C GLU A 277 44.14 5.12 33.39
N ILE A 278 43.39 5.94 32.64
CA ILE A 278 43.88 6.46 31.37
C ILE A 278 44.74 7.66 31.72
N GLU A 279 46.05 7.58 31.46
CA GLU A 279 46.98 8.70 31.65
C GLU A 279 46.44 9.97 30.99
N ASN A 280 45.91 10.87 31.82
CA ASN A 280 45.54 12.20 31.42
C ASN A 280 46.83 13.02 31.47
N ARG A 281 47.49 13.21 30.33
CA ARG A 281 48.45 14.31 30.25
C ARG A 281 47.67 15.62 30.31
N VAL A 282 47.57 16.19 31.51
CA VAL A 282 46.96 17.50 31.75
C VAL A 282 47.99 18.54 31.35
N TRP A 283 47.85 19.05 30.14
CA TRP A 283 48.78 20.04 29.61
C TRP A 283 48.74 21.33 30.43
N THR A 284 49.82 21.64 31.11
CA THR A 284 50.04 22.98 31.66
C THR A 284 50.70 23.89 30.62
N ARG A 285 50.61 25.22 30.81
CA ARG A 285 51.27 26.20 29.94
C ARG A 285 52.79 25.95 29.84
N GLN A 286 53.41 25.52 30.93
CA GLN A 286 54.84 25.19 30.99
C GLN A 286 55.14 23.85 30.31
N GLU A 287 54.31 22.83 30.48
CA GLU A 287 54.49 21.53 29.80
C GLU A 287 54.36 21.61 28.29
N VAL A 288 53.46 22.45 27.77
CA VAL A 288 53.34 22.70 26.33
C VAL A 288 54.64 23.31 25.79
N ILE A 289 55.25 24.25 26.52
CA ILE A 289 56.54 24.85 26.13
C ILE A 289 57.67 23.82 26.21
N ALA A 290 57.72 23.03 27.29
CA ALA A 290 58.74 22.01 27.50
C ALA A 290 58.70 20.93 26.41
N ASP A 291 57.51 20.45 26.04
CA ASP A 291 57.35 19.42 25.00
C ASP A 291 57.70 19.97 23.60
N ILE A 292 57.36 21.24 23.31
CA ILE A 292 57.77 21.90 22.06
C ILE A 292 59.29 22.04 21.98
N LYS A 293 59.95 22.44 23.08
CA LYS A 293 61.42 22.56 23.17
C LYS A 293 62.10 21.19 23.02
N GLN A 294 61.59 20.17 23.71
CA GLN A 294 62.11 18.81 23.64
C GLN A 294 61.98 18.22 22.23
N ARG A 295 60.84 18.43 21.56
CA ARG A 295 60.68 17.97 20.17
C ARG A 295 61.60 18.71 19.20
N HIS A 296 61.83 20.01 19.44
CA HIS A 296 62.78 20.79 18.66
C HIS A 296 64.23 20.31 18.86
N SER A 297 64.64 20.00 20.10
CA SER A 297 66.01 19.52 20.39
C SER A 297 66.28 18.12 19.85
N VAL A 298 65.25 17.26 19.79
CA VAL A 298 65.34 15.91 19.22
C VAL A 298 65.17 15.93 17.68
N GLY A 299 64.88 17.08 17.07
CA GLY A 299 64.69 17.21 15.62
C GLY A 299 63.35 16.67 15.10
N HIS A 300 62.38 16.42 15.99
CA HIS A 300 61.04 15.99 15.60
C HIS A 300 60.26 17.11 14.89
N SER A 301 59.46 16.72 13.90
CA SER A 301 58.65 17.65 13.12
C SER A 301 57.68 18.45 14.00
N LEU A 302 57.80 19.78 13.97
CA LEU A 302 56.87 20.73 14.62
C LEU A 302 55.68 21.11 13.71
N ASN A 303 55.43 20.31 12.67
CA ASN A 303 54.30 20.52 11.80
C ASN A 303 52.99 20.24 12.55
N SER A 304 52.07 21.20 12.50
CA SER A 304 50.77 21.13 13.17
C SER A 304 49.86 20.01 12.65
N SER A 305 50.07 19.54 11.42
CA SER A 305 49.26 18.47 10.81
C SER A 305 49.81 17.06 11.05
N HIS A 306 50.94 16.91 11.75
CA HIS A 306 51.50 15.59 12.01
C HIS A 306 50.66 14.86 13.09
N PRO A 307 50.23 13.59 12.89
CA PRO A 307 49.35 12.87 13.81
C PRO A 307 49.82 12.84 15.27
N THR A 308 51.13 12.81 15.50
CA THR A 308 51.75 12.80 16.84
C THR A 308 51.71 14.15 17.57
N ASN A 309 51.34 15.23 16.87
CA ASN A 309 51.26 16.60 17.40
C ASN A 309 49.81 17.05 17.67
N VAL A 310 48.80 16.27 17.29
CA VAL A 310 47.38 16.70 17.33
C VAL A 310 46.95 17.13 18.75
N ASN A 311 47.28 16.33 19.77
CA ASN A 311 46.93 16.64 21.16
C ASN A 311 47.73 17.83 21.71
N LEU A 312 49.02 17.94 21.35
CA LEU A 312 49.90 19.04 21.74
C LEU A 312 49.45 20.36 21.07
N VAL A 313 49.01 20.32 19.81
CA VAL A 313 48.47 21.46 19.06
C VAL A 313 47.14 21.92 19.66
N GLN A 314 46.26 21.00 20.06
CA GLN A 314 45.03 21.36 20.77
C GLN A 314 45.32 21.99 22.13
N ALA A 315 46.28 21.46 22.89
CA ALA A 315 46.73 22.05 24.15
C ALA A 315 47.32 23.46 23.94
N ALA A 316 48.18 23.63 22.94
CA ALA A 316 48.74 24.92 22.57
C ALA A 316 47.67 25.95 22.17
N ARG A 317 46.63 25.53 21.44
CA ARG A 317 45.48 26.40 21.13
C ARG A 317 44.71 26.81 22.38
N ARG A 318 44.51 25.90 23.35
CA ARG A 318 43.81 26.20 24.62
C ARG A 318 44.58 27.17 25.50
N HIS A 319 45.91 27.03 25.63
CA HIS A 319 46.71 27.84 26.56
C HIS A 319 47.37 29.09 25.95
N PHE A 320 47.61 29.11 24.63
CA PHE A 320 48.30 30.20 23.94
C PHE A 320 47.49 30.80 22.77
N GLY A 321 46.29 30.29 22.52
CA GLY A 321 45.40 30.73 21.43
C GLY A 321 45.82 30.24 20.03
N SER A 322 47.10 29.95 19.79
CA SER A 322 47.56 29.37 18.51
C SER A 322 48.85 28.55 18.65
N TRP A 323 49.05 27.60 17.72
CA TRP A 323 50.27 26.81 17.64
C TRP A 323 51.51 27.67 17.42
N SER A 324 51.39 28.71 16.60
CA SER A 324 52.49 29.66 16.34
C SER A 324 52.86 30.45 17.59
N ARG A 325 51.89 30.91 18.39
CA ARG A 325 52.16 31.61 19.66
C ARG A 325 52.82 30.72 20.70
N ALA A 326 52.42 29.44 20.77
CA ALA A 326 53.07 28.47 21.64
C ALA A 326 54.53 28.18 21.22
N LYS A 327 54.83 28.10 19.91
CA LYS A 327 56.20 27.96 19.39
C LYS A 327 57.08 29.19 19.69
N ILE A 328 56.51 30.40 19.54
CA ILE A 328 57.19 31.65 19.89
C ILE A 328 57.49 31.68 21.39
N ALA A 329 56.52 31.34 22.25
CA ALA A 329 56.71 31.24 23.70
C ALA A 329 57.74 30.16 24.09
N ALA A 330 57.90 29.13 23.25
CA ALA A 330 58.93 28.10 23.41
C ALA A 330 60.31 28.49 22.85
N GLY A 331 60.47 29.68 22.27
CA GLY A 331 61.73 30.16 21.70
C GLY A 331 62.08 29.59 20.32
N VAL A 332 61.13 28.90 19.67
CA VAL A 332 61.32 28.31 18.33
C VAL A 332 60.80 29.30 17.28
N GLN A 333 61.70 30.02 16.60
CA GLN A 333 61.32 31.00 15.58
C GLN A 333 60.55 30.34 14.41
N SER A 334 59.37 30.89 14.12
CA SER A 334 58.58 30.58 12.93
C SER A 334 59.07 31.45 11.78
N LYS A 335 59.94 30.95 10.89
CA LYS A 335 60.10 31.55 9.56
C LYS A 335 58.79 31.37 8.78
N SER A 336 57.88 32.33 8.89
CA SER A 336 56.69 32.42 8.05
C SER A 336 56.80 33.64 7.14
N GLY A 337 57.00 33.40 5.85
CA GLY A 337 56.98 34.43 4.82
C GLY A 337 56.98 33.83 3.42
N LYS A 338 55.90 33.13 3.02
CA LYS A 338 55.61 32.95 1.59
C LYS A 338 54.80 34.17 1.12
N SER A 339 55.45 34.93 0.25
CA SER A 339 54.96 36.06 -0.55
C SER A 339 53.51 35.90 -1.02
N ARG A 340 52.66 36.90 -0.73
CA ARG A 340 51.44 37.19 -1.49
C ARG A 340 51.84 38.11 -2.64
N LYS A 341 51.70 37.64 -3.89
CA LYS A 341 51.82 38.50 -5.09
C LYS A 341 50.71 39.56 -5.10
N PRO A 342 50.98 40.81 -5.49
CA PRO A 342 49.92 41.77 -5.79
C PRO A 342 49.29 41.47 -7.15
N ARG A 343 48.07 41.96 -7.33
CA ARG A 343 47.21 41.82 -8.52
C ARG A 343 47.78 42.49 -9.76
#